data_AF-A0A9J6G8C3-F1
#
_entry.id   AF-A0A9J6G8C3-F1
#
_cell.length_a   1.000
_cell.length_b   1.000
_cell.length_c   1.000
_cell.angle_alpha   90.00
_cell.angle_beta   90.00
_cell.angle_gamma   90.00
#
_symmetry.space_group_name_H-M   'P 1'
#
loop_
_entity.id
_entity.type
_entity.pdbx_description
1 polymer ?
#
loop_
_entity_poly.entity_id
_entity_poly.type
_entity_poly.pdbx_seq_one_letter_code
_entity_poly.pdbx_strand_id
1 'polypeptide(L)'
;MQSSKDMIYYTGLPSVCVFKHILELVVQNNPQLTKSADLKSHTAEEQLFMVLVRLRTGIATKEISRTFGISMATFSRVFSSWILALERVLINITSFPALQEVQQNMSSPFEAVTEHTANFRHN
;
A
#
# COMPACT_ATOMS: atom_id res chain seq x y z
N MET A 1 -1.70 -11.48 14.83
CA MET A 1 -0.53 -11.51 13.92
C MET A 1 0.70 -11.84 14.76
N GLN A 2 1.08 -13.12 14.85
CA GLN A 2 2.15 -13.57 15.77
C GLN A 2 3.46 -13.96 15.05
N SER A 3 3.47 -14.03 13.71
CA SER A 3 4.64 -14.45 12.92
C SER A 3 5.02 -13.45 11.84
N SER A 4 6.32 -13.24 11.63
CA SER A 4 6.85 -12.42 10.51
C SER A 4 6.40 -12.96 9.14
N LYS A 5 6.13 -14.27 9.03
CA LYS A 5 5.61 -14.89 7.80
C LYS A 5 4.22 -14.39 7.44
N ASP A 6 3.37 -14.16 8.42
CA ASP A 6 2.03 -13.62 8.19
C ASP A 6 2.12 -12.15 7.77
N MET A 7 3.02 -11.38 8.40
CA MET A 7 3.22 -9.96 8.08
C MET A 7 3.61 -9.77 6.61
N ILE A 8 4.62 -10.49 6.13
CA ILE A 8 5.07 -10.39 4.73
C ILE A 8 3.99 -10.91 3.77
N TYR A 9 3.27 -11.96 4.14
CA TYR A 9 2.19 -12.50 3.33
C TYR A 9 1.07 -11.47 3.12
N TYR A 10 0.58 -10.86 4.21
CA TYR A 10 -0.57 -9.96 4.18
C TYR A 10 -0.23 -8.55 3.70
N THR A 11 0.91 -7.99 4.12
CA THR A 11 1.23 -6.58 3.88
C THR A 11 2.38 -6.37 2.90
N GLY A 12 3.16 -7.41 2.61
CA GLY A 12 4.42 -7.29 1.87
C GLY A 12 5.58 -6.73 2.70
N LEU A 13 5.36 -6.34 3.96
CA LEU A 13 6.42 -5.82 4.82
C LEU A 13 7.24 -6.95 5.46
N PRO A 14 8.56 -6.77 5.60
CA PRO A 14 9.45 -7.85 6.03
C PRO A 14 9.31 -8.21 7.51
N SER A 15 8.79 -7.30 8.35
CA SER A 15 8.64 -7.53 9.78
C SER A 15 7.58 -6.64 10.41
N VAL A 16 7.13 -7.05 11.60
CA VAL A 16 6.24 -6.25 12.45
C VAL A 16 6.90 -4.93 12.89
N CYS A 17 8.23 -4.92 13.06
CA CYS A 17 8.98 -3.72 13.40
C CYS A 17 8.87 -2.66 12.30
N VAL A 18 9.06 -3.05 11.03
CA VAL A 18 8.92 -2.13 9.89
C VAL A 18 7.50 -1.58 9.79
N PHE A 19 6.49 -2.43 9.97
CA PHE A 19 5.09 -2.01 10.02
C PHE A 19 4.85 -0.95 11.10
N LYS A 20 5.33 -1.18 12.33
CA LYS A 20 5.18 -0.23 13.44
C LYS A 20 5.89 1.09 13.17
N HIS A 21 7.09 1.03 12.60
CA HIS A 21 7.83 2.24 12.27
C HIS A 21 7.12 3.09 11.20
N ILE A 22 6.57 2.45 10.15
CA ILE A 22 5.75 3.15 9.15
C ILE A 22 4.50 3.75 9.80
N LEU A 23 3.83 3.00 10.68
CA LEU A 23 2.66 3.48 11.41
C LEU A 23 2.98 4.74 12.21
N GLU A 24 4.07 4.71 13.00
CA GLU A 24 4.52 5.84 13.79
C GLU A 24 4.84 7.06 12.92
N LEU A 25 5.63 6.87 11.86
CA LEU A 25 5.99 7.93 10.92
C LEU A 25 4.74 8.57 10.28
N VAL A 26 3.79 7.75 9.80
CA VAL A 26 2.58 8.24 9.15
C VAL A 26 1.69 9.00 10.13
N VAL A 27 1.49 8.49 11.34
CA VAL A 27 0.66 9.14 12.36
C VAL A 27 1.27 10.44 12.86
N GLN A 28 2.59 10.50 13.05
CA GLN A 28 3.30 11.72 13.44
C GLN A 28 3.12 12.84 12.40
N ASN A 29 3.18 12.49 11.11
CA ASN A 29 3.00 13.44 10.02
C ASN A 29 1.53 13.72 9.67
N ASN A 30 0.59 12.90 10.16
CA ASN A 30 -0.84 12.97 9.82
C ASN A 30 -1.72 12.73 11.06
N PRO A 31 -1.66 13.61 12.09
CA PRO A 31 -2.38 13.43 13.35
C PRO A 31 -3.92 13.43 13.19
N GLN A 32 -4.45 13.86 12.04
CA GLN A 32 -5.87 13.78 11.70
C GLN A 32 -6.38 12.34 11.54
N LEU A 33 -5.51 11.38 11.19
CA LEU A 33 -5.89 9.97 11.00
C LEU A 33 -6.41 9.33 12.29
N THR A 34 -5.96 9.80 13.45
CA THR A 34 -6.35 9.27 14.77
C THR A 34 -7.50 10.05 15.41
N LYS A 35 -7.86 11.23 14.87
CA LYS A 35 -8.84 12.14 15.47
C LYS A 35 -10.27 11.96 14.96
N SER A 36 -10.45 11.31 13.80
CA SER A 36 -11.77 11.15 13.19
C SER A 36 -12.67 10.23 14.02
N ALA A 37 -13.77 10.78 14.56
CA ALA A 37 -14.75 10.04 15.35
C ALA A 37 -15.36 8.85 14.57
N ASP A 38 -15.56 9.02 13.27
CA ASP A 38 -16.10 8.00 12.36
C ASP A 38 -15.16 6.81 12.14
N LEU A 39 -13.86 6.97 12.45
CA LEU A 39 -12.83 5.96 12.29
C LEU A 39 -12.45 5.29 13.62
N LYS A 40 -13.04 5.71 14.76
CA LYS A 40 -12.71 5.19 16.10
C LYS A 40 -13.04 3.71 16.30
N SER A 41 -13.84 3.10 15.42
CA SER A 41 -14.13 1.67 15.51
C SER A 41 -12.91 0.79 15.23
N HIS A 42 -11.86 1.34 14.62
CA HIS A 42 -10.62 0.64 14.33
C HIS A 42 -9.43 1.52 14.74
N THR A 43 -8.45 0.91 15.40
CA THR A 43 -7.18 1.55 15.73
C THR A 43 -6.42 1.95 14.46
N ALA A 44 -5.50 2.90 14.57
CA ALA A 44 -4.65 3.29 13.44
C ALA A 44 -3.82 2.10 12.91
N GLU A 45 -3.44 1.17 13.79
CA GLU A 45 -2.79 -0.09 13.45
C GLU A 45 -3.69 -0.96 12.56
N GLU A 46 -4.94 -1.21 12.97
CA GLU A 46 -5.90 -1.99 12.16
C GLU A 46 -6.21 -1.31 10.83
N GLN A 47 -6.35 0.01 10.83
CA GLN A 47 -6.58 0.78 9.61
C GLN A 47 -5.42 0.63 8.61
N LEU A 48 -4.18 0.85 9.06
CA LEU A 48 -3.00 0.67 8.22
C LEU A 48 -2.90 -0.77 7.71
N PHE A 49 -3.14 -1.75 8.58
CA PHE A 49 -3.10 -3.16 8.20
C PHE A 49 -4.09 -3.48 7.08
N MET A 50 -5.35 -3.05 7.20
CA MET A 50 -6.37 -3.24 6.16
C MET A 50 -5.98 -2.58 4.83
N VAL A 51 -5.41 -1.38 4.88
CA VAL A 51 -4.94 -0.65 3.70
C VAL A 51 -3.81 -1.40 3.00
N LEU A 52 -2.81 -1.87 3.75
CA LEU A 52 -1.70 -2.64 3.20
C LEU A 52 -2.15 -3.99 2.63
N VAL A 53 -3.09 -4.68 3.29
CA VAL A 53 -3.72 -5.90 2.75
C VAL A 53 -4.39 -5.62 1.42
N ARG A 54 -5.15 -4.53 1.32
CA ARG A 54 -5.84 -4.13 0.07
C ARG A 54 -4.87 -3.82 -1.06
N LEU A 55 -3.78 -3.10 -0.75
CA LEU A 55 -2.71 -2.77 -1.69
C LEU A 55 -1.96 -4.02 -2.17
N ARG A 56 -1.66 -4.94 -1.26
CA ARG A 56 -0.90 -6.16 -1.56
C ARG A 56 -1.70 -7.15 -2.40
N THR A 57 -2.97 -7.36 -2.05
CA THR A 57 -3.77 -8.47 -2.59
C THR A 57 -4.66 -8.09 -3.76
N GLY A 58 -4.93 -6.80 -3.97
CA GLY A 58 -5.85 -6.38 -5.04
C GLY A 58 -7.33 -6.71 -4.77
N ILE A 59 -7.68 -7.26 -3.61
CA ILE A 59 -9.04 -7.71 -3.26
C ILE A 59 -10.07 -6.58 -3.28
N ALA A 60 -11.28 -6.84 -3.81
CA ALA A 60 -12.35 -5.85 -3.86
C ALA A 60 -12.74 -5.30 -2.47
N THR A 61 -13.12 -4.01 -2.41
CA THR A 61 -13.57 -3.32 -1.19
C THR A 61 -14.67 -4.08 -0.45
N LYS A 62 -15.59 -4.73 -1.18
CA LYS A 62 -16.67 -5.53 -0.61
C LYS A 62 -16.16 -6.69 0.25
N GLU A 63 -15.13 -7.40 -0.22
CA GLU A 63 -14.57 -8.55 0.50
C GLU A 63 -13.75 -8.08 1.71
N ILE A 64 -12.96 -7.01 1.56
CA ILE A 64 -12.27 -6.40 2.71
C ILE A 64 -13.28 -5.97 3.79
N SER A 65 -14.36 -5.30 3.39
CA SER A 65 -15.41 -4.85 4.30
C SER A 65 -16.03 -6.00 5.09
N ARG A 66 -16.24 -7.16 4.45
CA ARG A 66 -16.72 -8.38 5.10
C ARG A 66 -15.68 -8.96 6.07
N THR A 67 -14.43 -9.07 5.64
CA THR A 67 -13.35 -9.66 6.44
C THR A 67 -13.08 -8.88 7.73
N PHE A 68 -13.18 -7.56 7.67
CA PHE A 68 -12.87 -6.69 8.81
C PHE A 68 -14.10 -6.12 9.53
N GLY A 69 -15.32 -6.53 9.13
CA GLY A 69 -16.55 -6.08 9.79
C GLY A 69 -16.79 -4.57 9.71
N ILE A 70 -16.31 -3.92 8.64
CA ILE A 70 -16.41 -2.47 8.42
C ILE A 70 -17.32 -2.17 7.23
N SER A 71 -18.06 -1.06 7.27
CA SER A 71 -18.89 -0.68 6.11
C SER A 71 -18.01 -0.32 4.90
N MET A 72 -18.47 -0.61 3.68
CA MET A 72 -17.75 -0.23 2.45
C MET A 72 -17.50 1.27 2.37
N ALA A 73 -18.46 2.10 2.80
CA ALA A 73 -18.31 3.55 2.82
C ALA A 73 -17.25 4.00 3.82
N THR A 74 -17.17 3.39 4.99
CA THR A 74 -16.14 3.68 5.98
C THR A 74 -14.77 3.20 5.48
N PHE A 75 -14.67 1.99 4.95
CA PHE A 75 -13.41 1.49 4.40
C PHE A 75 -12.91 2.36 3.24
N SER A 76 -13.77 2.79 2.31
CA SER A 76 -13.37 3.70 1.23
C SER A 76 -12.78 5.01 1.77
N ARG A 77 -13.36 5.58 2.83
CA ARG A 77 -12.81 6.79 3.48
C ARG A 77 -11.46 6.51 4.15
N VAL A 78 -11.35 5.42 4.92
CA VAL A 78 -10.08 4.96 5.51
C VAL A 78 -9.02 4.83 4.42
N PHE A 79 -9.33 4.06 3.37
CA PHE A 79 -8.40 3.77 2.29
C PHE A 79 -7.89 5.06 1.65
N SER A 80 -8.77 5.94 1.19
CA SER A 80 -8.36 7.20 0.55
C SER A 80 -7.52 8.10 1.47
N SER A 81 -7.90 8.25 2.75
CA SER A 81 -7.13 9.05 3.71
C SER A 81 -5.74 8.49 3.98
N TRP A 82 -5.63 7.16 4.11
CA TRP A 82 -4.34 6.49 4.35
C TRP A 82 -3.45 6.48 3.12
N ILE A 83 -3.99 6.32 1.90
CA ILE A 83 -3.20 6.40 0.66
C ILE A 83 -2.52 7.76 0.53
N LEU A 84 -3.26 8.85 0.72
CA LEU A 84 -2.70 10.21 0.67
C LEU A 84 -1.65 10.46 1.77
N ALA A 85 -1.87 9.89 2.97
CA ALA A 85 -0.91 10.02 4.07
C ALA A 85 0.37 9.20 3.82
N LEU A 86 0.23 7.98 3.28
CA LEU A 86 1.35 7.11 2.92
C LEU A 86 2.18 7.71 1.80
N GLU A 87 1.56 8.24 0.74
CA GLU A 87 2.24 8.89 -0.37
C GLU A 87 3.21 9.98 0.12
N ARG A 88 2.73 10.88 0.99
CA ARG A 88 3.52 12.00 1.54
C ARG A 88 4.73 11.55 2.35
N VAL A 89 4.64 10.40 3.02
CA VAL A 89 5.74 9.88 3.86
C VAL A 89 6.68 9.05 3.00
N LEU A 90 6.14 8.15 2.18
CA LEU A 90 6.92 7.20 1.40
C LEU A 90 7.71 7.87 0.28
N ILE A 91 7.23 8.97 -0.32
CA ILE A 91 7.97 9.69 -1.35
C ILE A 91 9.37 10.14 -0.89
N ASN A 92 9.54 10.40 0.41
CA ASN A 92 10.83 10.80 0.98
C ASN A 92 11.74 9.60 1.27
N ILE A 93 11.21 8.38 1.26
CA ILE A 93 11.91 7.13 1.61
C ILE A 93 12.17 6.30 0.34
N THR A 94 11.33 6.43 -0.68
CA THR A 94 11.43 5.68 -1.93
C THR A 94 12.09 6.52 -3.01
N SER A 95 13.27 6.10 -3.47
CA SER A 95 13.81 6.54 -4.76
C SER A 95 13.27 5.60 -5.84
N PHE A 96 12.29 6.07 -6.61
CA PHE A 96 11.88 5.37 -7.82
C PHE A 96 12.79 5.84 -8.96
N PRO A 97 13.57 4.95 -9.59
CA PRO A 97 14.41 5.32 -10.72
C PRO A 97 13.54 5.82 -11.88
N ALA A 98 14.05 6.78 -12.63
CA ALA A 98 13.37 7.25 -13.83
C ALA A 98 13.24 6.11 -14.86
N LEU A 99 12.20 6.11 -15.68
CA LEU A 99 12.01 5.07 -16.71
C LEU A 99 13.26 4.91 -17.60
N GLN A 100 13.90 6.03 -17.94
CA GLN A 100 15.14 6.04 -18.72
C GLN A 100 16.30 5.34 -17.98
N GLU A 101 16.43 5.56 -16.68
CA GLU A 101 17.46 4.91 -15.85
C GLU A 101 17.21 3.40 -15.72
N VAL A 102 15.94 2.99 -15.65
CA VAL A 102 15.55 1.58 -15.68
C VAL A 102 15.87 0.96 -17.04
N GLN A 103 15.57 1.64 -18.15
CA GLN A 103 15.83 1.17 -19.51
C GLN A 103 17.32 1.06 -19.81
N GLN A 104 18.14 2.02 -19.36
CA GLN A 104 19.59 1.99 -19.55
C GLN A 104 20.27 0.85 -18.79
N ASN A 105 19.69 0.41 -17.67
CA ASN A 105 20.19 -0.70 -16.87
C ASN A 105 19.38 -1.99 -17.09
N MET A 106 18.53 -2.03 -18.13
CA MET A 106 17.69 -3.17 -18.45
C MET A 106 18.56 -4.28 -19.03
N SER A 107 18.52 -5.47 -18.43
CA SER A 107 19.26 -6.61 -19.00
C SER A 107 18.52 -7.17 -20.21
N SER A 108 19.27 -7.69 -21.19
CA SER A 108 18.78 -8.21 -22.47
C SER A 108 17.51 -9.10 -22.42
N PRO A 109 17.27 -9.96 -21.39
CA PRO A 109 16.03 -10.73 -21.30
C PRO A 109 14.74 -9.90 -21.16
N PHE A 110 14.85 -8.66 -20.67
CA PHE A 110 13.69 -7.78 -20.45
C PHE A 110 13.38 -6.90 -21.67
N GLU A 111 14.34 -6.64 -22.56
CA GLU A 111 14.14 -5.86 -23.78
C GLU A 111 13.12 -6.52 -24.73
N ALA A 112 13.20 -7.84 -24.89
CA ALA A 112 12.32 -8.63 -25.76
C ALA A 112 10.82 -8.53 -25.40
N VAL A 113 10.51 -8.28 -24.12
CA VAL A 113 9.12 -8.11 -23.64
C VAL A 113 8.56 -6.74 -24.06
N THR A 114 9.39 -5.71 -24.07
CA THR A 114 8.95 -4.35 -24.43
C THR A 114 8.70 -4.19 -25.93
N GLU A 115 9.51 -4.83 -26.78
CA GLU A 115 9.29 -4.85 -28.24
C GLU A 115 7.98 -5.53 -28.64
N HIS A 116 7.61 -6.63 -27.98
CA HIS A 116 6.34 -7.31 -28.23
C HIS A 116 5.13 -6.42 -27.89
N THR A 117 5.20 -5.62 -26.81
CA THR A 117 4.10 -4.72 -26.43
C THR A 117 4.00 -3.44 -27.26
N ALA A 118 5.10 -2.99 -27.88
CA ALA A 118 5.10 -1.83 -28.76
C ALA A 118 4.38 -2.11 -30.09
N ASN A 119 4.47 -3.34 -30.61
CA ASN A 119 3.83 -3.75 -31.86
C ASN A 119 2.29 -3.86 -31.78
N PHE A 120 1.70 -3.90 -30.58
CA PHE A 120 0.23 -3.93 -30.40
C PHE A 120 -0.43 -2.55 -30.30
N ARG A 121 0.34 -1.45 -30.29
CA ARG A 121 -0.21 -0.08 -30.23
C ARG A 121 -0.44 0.57 -31.60
N HIS A 122 -0.16 -0.14 -32.69
CA HIS A 122 -0.28 0.36 -34.08
C HIS A 122 -1.28 -0.39 -34.97
N ASN A 123 -2.19 -1.17 -34.41
CA ASN A 123 -3.36 -1.71 -35.13
C ASN A 123 -4.67 -1.24 -34.50
#